data_AF-A0A5S6Q6Q4-F1
#
_entry.id   AF-A0A5S6Q6Q4-F1
#
_cell.length_a   1.000
_cell.length_b   1.000
_cell.length_c   1.000
_cell.angle_alpha   90.00
_cell.angle_beta   90.00
_cell.angle_gamma   90.00
#
_symmetry.space_group_name_H-M   'P 1'
#
loop_
_entity.id
_entity.type
_entity.pdbx_description
1 polymer ?
#
loop_
_entity_poly.entity_id
_entity_poly.type
_entity_poly.pdbx_seq_one_letter_code
_entity_poly.pdbx_strand_id
1 'polypeptide(L)'
;MAVTAFGSYYHMEHFVCVKCRKKLPEGECFKKGEELWCAACIEETKAKCAGCNLPLGRKAIAALGKHWHEQCLRCERCKKPFKDSTILPINGKQYCPQCAPLCNN
;
A
#
# COMPACT_ATOMS: atom_id res chain seq x y z
N MET A 1 -19.54 30.21 6.09
CA MET A 1 -19.03 29.24 7.09
C MET A 1 -17.74 28.65 6.56
N ALA A 2 -16.71 28.54 7.41
CA ALA A 2 -15.38 28.05 7.03
C ALA A 2 -15.01 26.85 7.90
N VAL A 3 -14.25 25.92 7.34
CA VAL A 3 -13.71 24.74 8.02
C VAL A 3 -12.22 24.96 8.25
N THR A 4 -11.78 24.70 9.48
CA THR A 4 -10.37 24.79 9.86
C THR A 4 -9.74 23.40 9.76
N ALA A 5 -8.77 23.22 8.87
CA ALA A 5 -8.07 21.95 8.69
C ALA A 5 -6.57 22.20 8.50
N PHE A 6 -5.73 21.39 9.15
CA PHE A 6 -4.26 21.52 9.09
C PHE A 6 -3.73 22.93 9.39
N GLY A 7 -4.39 23.67 10.29
CA GLY A 7 -4.01 25.04 10.65
C GLY A 7 -4.31 26.09 9.56
N SER A 8 -5.05 25.73 8.51
CA SER A 8 -5.51 26.64 7.46
C SER A 8 -7.03 26.71 7.44
N TYR A 9 -7.57 27.85 6.98
CA TYR A 9 -9.00 28.08 6.82
C TYR A 9 -9.42 27.80 5.38
N TYR A 10 -10.47 27.01 5.19
CA TYR A 10 -11.05 26.73 3.88
C TYR A 10 -12.52 27.07 3.87
N HIS A 11 -13.00 27.60 2.74
CA HIS A 11 -14.43 27.70 2.49
C HIS A 11 -15.01 26.29 2.36
N MET A 12 -16.17 26.04 2.99
CA MET A 12 -16.85 24.73 2.94
C MET A 12 -17.13 24.22 1.53
N GLU A 13 -17.26 25.12 0.57
CA GLU A 13 -17.49 24.80 -0.85
C GLU A 13 -16.22 24.30 -1.56
N HIS A 14 -15.05 24.76 -1.13
CA HIS A 14 -13.75 24.39 -1.71
C HIS A 14 -13.06 23.25 -0.96
N PHE A 15 -13.63 22.80 0.16
CA PHE A 15 -13.09 21.73 0.97
C PHE A 15 -13.50 20.36 0.42
N VAL A 16 -12.97 20.03 -0.75
CA VAL A 16 -13.28 18.81 -1.50
C VAL A 16 -12.02 18.04 -1.87
N CYS A 17 -12.15 16.72 -2.01
CA CYS A 17 -11.05 15.86 -2.47
C CYS A 17 -10.67 16.21 -3.92
N VAL A 18 -9.38 16.36 -4.23
CA VAL A 18 -8.89 16.63 -5.60
C VAL A 18 -9.27 15.50 -6.56
N LYS A 19 -9.22 14.23 -6.10
CA LYS A 19 -9.49 13.06 -6.95
C LYS A 19 -10.98 12.80 -7.18
N CYS A 20 -11.81 12.83 -6.13
CA CYS A 20 -13.23 12.44 -6.21
C CYS A 20 -14.21 13.60 -6.05
N ARG A 21 -13.73 14.84 -5.83
CA ARG A 21 -14.52 16.07 -5.67
C ARG A 21 -15.59 16.02 -4.56
N LYS A 22 -15.50 15.03 -3.66
CA LYS A 22 -16.41 14.86 -2.52
C LYS A 22 -16.05 15.82 -1.40
N LYS A 23 -17.05 16.39 -0.73
CA LYS A 23 -16.89 17.21 0.48
C LYS A 23 -16.17 16.40 1.55
N LEU A 24 -15.09 16.97 2.09
CA LEU A 24 -14.30 16.33 3.13
C LEU A 24 -14.96 16.61 4.49
N PRO A 25 -15.17 15.60 5.35
CA PRO A 25 -15.72 15.82 6.68
C PRO A 25 -14.74 16.63 7.54
N GLU A 26 -15.28 17.44 8.45
CA GLU A 26 -14.50 18.13 9.47
C GLU A 26 -13.87 17.07 10.40
N GLY A 27 -12.54 16.95 10.38
CA GLY A 27 -11.78 16.07 11.27
C GLY A 27 -10.89 15.01 10.62
N GLU A 28 -11.21 14.54 9.40
CA GLU A 28 -10.47 13.43 8.75
C GLU A 28 -10.25 13.66 7.25
N CYS A 29 -9.58 14.76 6.92
CA CYS A 29 -9.00 14.97 5.59
C CYS A 29 -7.50 14.69 5.64
N PHE A 30 -6.89 14.44 4.48
CA PHE A 30 -5.45 14.23 4.38
C PHE A 30 -4.85 15.25 3.41
N LYS A 31 -3.83 15.98 3.87
CA LYS A 31 -3.09 16.95 3.05
C LYS A 31 -1.81 16.28 2.53
N LYS A 32 -1.68 16.18 1.21
CA LYS A 32 -0.47 15.67 0.53
C LYS A 32 0.15 16.83 -0.25
N GLY A 33 1.13 17.51 0.34
CA GLY A 33 1.64 18.77 -0.20
C GLY A 33 0.61 19.89 -0.07
N GLU A 34 0.14 20.44 -1.19
CA GLU A 34 -0.93 21.46 -1.24
C GLU A 34 -2.31 20.88 -1.59
N GLU A 35 -2.39 19.59 -1.92
CA GLU A 35 -3.64 18.95 -2.34
C GLU A 35 -4.39 18.30 -1.17
N LEU A 36 -5.71 18.44 -1.15
CA LEU A 36 -6.60 17.81 -0.17
C LEU A 36 -7.19 16.51 -0.72
N TRP A 37 -7.07 15.44 0.08
CA TRP A 37 -7.50 14.10 -0.27
C TRP A 37 -8.45 13.56 0.81
N CYS A 38 -9.44 12.75 0.39
CA CYS A 38 -10.30 12.03 1.33
C CYS A 38 -9.62 10.73 1.81
N ALA A 39 -10.05 10.22 2.98
CA ALA A 39 -9.56 8.97 3.55
C ALA A 39 -9.54 7.83 2.52
N ALA A 40 -10.65 7.62 1.79
CA ALA A 40 -10.74 6.56 0.79
C ALA A 40 -9.73 6.74 -0.38
N CYS A 41 -9.59 7.94 -0.93
CA CYS A 41 -8.67 8.18 -2.05
C CYS A 41 -7.21 8.11 -1.62
N ILE A 42 -6.87 8.60 -0.42
CA ILE A 42 -5.50 8.49 0.06
C ILE A 42 -5.14 7.05 0.41
N GLU A 43 -6.08 6.28 0.98
CA GLU A 43 -5.87 4.86 1.23
C GLU A 43 -5.63 4.06 -0.05
N GLU A 44 -6.31 4.41 -1.15
CA GLU A 44 -6.06 3.80 -2.44
C GLU A 44 -4.66 4.09 -2.98
N THR A 45 -4.09 5.26 -2.67
CA THR A 45 -2.71 5.59 -3.06
C THR A 45 -1.65 4.91 -2.20
N LYS A 46 -2.01 4.35 -1.05
CA LYS A 46 -1.06 3.58 -0.23
C LYS A 46 -0.68 2.30 -0.96
N ALA A 47 0.57 1.88 -0.81
CA ALA A 47 1.03 0.60 -1.35
C ALA A 47 0.14 -0.53 -0.82
N LYS A 48 -0.35 -1.39 -1.70
CA LYS A 48 -1.15 -2.58 -1.34
C LYS A 48 -0.29 -3.82 -1.46
N CYS A 49 -0.54 -4.78 -0.58
CA CYS A 49 0.14 -6.06 -0.63
C CYS A 49 -0.30 -6.84 -1.87
N ALA A 50 0.65 -7.27 -2.69
CA ALA A 50 0.35 -8.03 -3.90
C ALA A 50 -0.29 -9.41 -3.62
N GLY A 51 -0.13 -9.95 -2.40
CA GLY A 51 -0.67 -11.26 -2.01
C GLY A 51 -2.10 -11.22 -1.49
N CYS A 52 -2.47 -10.22 -0.69
CA CYS A 52 -3.79 -10.13 -0.04
C CYS A 52 -4.61 -8.91 -0.47
N ASN A 53 -4.06 -8.03 -1.33
CA ASN A 53 -4.67 -6.77 -1.77
C ASN A 53 -5.01 -5.77 -0.65
N LEU A 54 -4.57 -6.02 0.58
CA LEU A 54 -4.78 -5.12 1.71
C LEU A 54 -3.74 -4.01 1.74
N PRO A 55 -4.09 -2.81 2.23
CA PRO A 55 -3.13 -1.71 2.40
C PRO A 55 -1.98 -2.13 3.30
N LEU A 56 -0.77 -1.72 2.91
CA LEU A 56 0.43 -1.92 3.72
C LEU A 56 0.55 -0.78 4.72
N GLY A 57 0.83 -1.15 5.97
CA GLY A 57 1.14 -0.20 7.04
C GLY A 57 2.60 0.24 7.00
N ARG A 58 3.18 0.49 8.18
CA ARG A 58 4.58 0.90 8.31
C ARG A 58 5.59 -0.20 7.95
N LYS A 59 5.21 -1.48 8.10
CA LYS A 59 6.06 -2.64 7.84
C LYS A 59 5.66 -3.30 6.52
N ALA A 60 6.26 -2.84 5.44
CA ALA A 60 6.09 -3.42 4.10
C ALA A 60 7.44 -3.94 3.62
N ILE A 61 7.45 -5.13 3.03
CA ILE A 61 8.63 -5.69 2.38
C ILE A 61 8.51 -5.42 0.88
N ALA A 62 9.48 -4.71 0.31
CA ALA A 62 9.59 -4.53 -1.12
C ALA A 62 10.32 -5.74 -1.72
N ALA A 63 9.60 -6.56 -2.48
CA ALA A 63 10.13 -7.76 -3.12
C ALA A 63 9.51 -7.94 -4.50
N LEU A 64 10.30 -8.39 -5.47
CA LEU A 64 9.86 -8.67 -6.84
C LEU A 64 9.21 -7.44 -7.53
N GLY A 65 9.71 -6.24 -7.21
CA GLY A 65 9.15 -4.98 -7.73
C GLY A 65 7.76 -4.62 -7.19
N LYS A 66 7.26 -5.34 -6.17
CA LYS A 66 5.98 -5.09 -5.50
C LYS A 66 6.18 -5.03 -4.00
N HIS A 67 5.14 -4.60 -3.28
CA HIS A 67 5.16 -4.58 -1.83
C HIS A 67 4.30 -5.71 -1.26
N TRP A 68 4.74 -6.28 -0.13
CA TRP A 68 4.14 -7.43 0.50
C TRP A 68 4.17 -7.28 2.02
N HIS A 69 3.19 -7.88 2.71
CA HIS A 69 3.29 -8.06 4.15
C HIS A 69 4.32 -9.15 4.47
N GLU A 70 5.01 -9.01 5.60
CA GLU A 70 5.94 -10.02 6.14
C GLU A 70 5.36 -11.44 6.19
N GLN A 71 4.08 -11.55 6.55
CA GLN A 71 3.31 -12.78 6.65
C GLN A 71 2.76 -13.29 5.31
N CYS A 72 2.62 -12.41 4.31
CA CYS A 72 2.17 -12.75 2.95
C CYS A 72 3.35 -13.16 2.05
N LEU A 73 4.54 -12.63 2.32
CA LEU A 73 5.77 -12.96 1.60
C LEU A 73 6.31 -14.29 2.11
N ARG A 74 5.72 -15.37 1.62
CA ARG A 74 6.07 -16.76 1.97
C ARG A 74 6.15 -17.64 0.75
N CYS A 75 7.02 -18.63 0.78
CA CYS A 75 7.20 -19.54 -0.34
C CYS A 75 5.90 -20.31 -0.61
N GLU A 76 5.49 -20.42 -1.87
CA GLU A 76 4.28 -21.18 -2.20
C GLU A 76 4.38 -22.65 -1.78
N ARG A 77 5.56 -23.25 -1.90
CA ARG A 77 5.82 -24.67 -1.67
C ARG A 77 5.95 -25.01 -0.19
N CYS A 78 6.87 -24.35 0.51
CA CYS A 78 7.15 -24.65 1.92
C CYS A 78 6.43 -23.74 2.92
N LYS A 79 5.70 -22.72 2.43
CA LYS A 79 4.97 -21.72 3.23
C LYS A 79 5.83 -20.98 4.27
N LYS A 80 7.16 -21.09 4.20
CA LYS A 80 8.10 -20.36 5.06
C LYS A 80 8.20 -18.89 4.63
N PRO A 81 8.25 -17.95 5.59
CA PRO A 81 8.46 -16.53 5.30
C PRO A 81 9.90 -16.29 4.81
N PHE A 82 10.05 -15.35 3.89
CA PHE A 82 11.36 -14.90 3.43
C PHE A 82 11.86 -13.81 4.37
N LYS A 83 12.60 -14.19 5.42
CA LYS A 83 13.08 -13.20 6.40
C LYS A 83 14.15 -12.27 5.82
N ASP A 84 15.07 -12.79 5.00
CA ASP A 84 16.10 -12.03 4.27
C ASP A 84 16.72 -12.89 3.14
N SER A 85 16.01 -13.94 2.73
CA SER A 85 16.51 -14.88 1.72
C SER A 85 16.10 -14.42 0.32
N THR A 86 16.92 -14.71 -0.67
CA THR A 86 16.60 -14.48 -2.09
C THR A 86 15.23 -15.07 -2.43
N ILE A 87 14.37 -14.27 -3.05
CA ILE A 87 13.03 -14.67 -3.47
C ILE A 87 13.07 -14.85 -4.97
N LEU A 88 12.67 -16.02 -5.44
CA LEU A 88 12.66 -16.33 -6.87
C LEU A 88 11.22 -16.26 -7.39
N PRO A 89 10.90 -15.30 -8.28
CA PRO A 89 9.60 -15.23 -8.95
C PRO A 89 9.56 -16.25 -10.10
N ILE A 90 8.76 -17.30 -9.96
CA ILE A 90 8.60 -18.35 -10.97
C ILE A 90 7.09 -18.48 -11.26
N ASN A 91 6.68 -18.25 -12.51
CA ASN A 91 5.25 -18.27 -12.92
C ASN A 91 4.33 -17.36 -12.09
N GLY A 92 4.82 -16.18 -11.70
CA GLY A 92 4.06 -15.25 -10.84
C GLY A 92 3.92 -15.70 -9.38
N LYS A 93 4.57 -16.80 -9.01
CA LYS A 93 4.63 -17.31 -7.64
C LYS A 93 6.03 -17.15 -7.07
N GLN A 94 6.11 -17.02 -5.76
CA GLN A 94 7.35 -16.77 -5.04
C GLN A 94 7.88 -18.04 -4.39
N TYR A 95 9.12 -18.41 -4.74
CA TYR A 95 9.79 -19.61 -4.26
C TYR A 95 11.09 -19.25 -3.51
N CYS A 96 11.42 -20.06 -2.50
CA CYS A 96 12.73 -19.99 -1.86
C CYS A 96 13.77 -20.74 -2.69
N PRO A 97 15.06 -20.38 -2.57
CA PRO A 97 16.14 -21.02 -3.33
C PRO A 97 16.16 -22.54 -3.15
N GLN A 98 15.72 -23.04 -1.99
CA GLN A 98 15.61 -24.48 -1.73
C GLN A 98 14.41 -25.16 -2.41
N CYS A 99 13.32 -24.44 -2.66
CA CYS A 99 12.09 -25.00 -3.24
C CYS A 99 11.90 -24.64 -4.71
N ALA A 100 12.62 -23.63 -5.19
CA ALA A 100 12.65 -23.26 -6.59
C ALA A 100 13.05 -24.50 -7.39
N PRO A 101 12.29 -24.85 -8.45
CA PRO A 101 12.76 -25.81 -9.43
C PRO A 101 14.00 -25.23 -10.09
N LEU A 102 15.15 -25.42 -9.44
CA LEU A 102 16.46 -25.24 -10.06
C LEU A 102 16.49 -26.30 -11.15
N CYS A 103 16.49 -25.85 -12.40
CA CYS A 103 16.91 -26.67 -13.52
C CYS A 103 18.39 -27.00 -13.31
N ASN A 104 18.65 -28.03 -12.51
CA ASN A 104 19.95 -28.66 -12.46
C ASN A 104 20.10 -29.35 -13.83
N ASN A 105 20.88 -28.73 -14.72
CA ASN A 105 21.34 -29.36 -15.95
C ASN A 105 22.44 -30.36 -15.58
#